data_AF-A0A355SI37-F1
#
_entry.id   AF-A0A355SI37-F1
#
_cell.length_a   1.000
_cell.length_b   1.000
_cell.length_c   1.000
_cell.angle_alpha   90.00
_cell.angle_beta   90.00
_cell.angle_gamma   90.00
#
_symmetry.space_group_name_H-M   'P 1'
#
loop_
_entity.id
_entity.type
_entity.pdbx_description
1 polymer ?
#
loop_
_entity_poly.entity_id
_entity_poly.type
_entity_poly.pdbx_seq_one_letter_code
_entity_poly.pdbx_strand_id
1 'polypeptide(L)' 'MGQCNDAYGAIRVAMALSKAFNCSVNELPLTMVLSWYEQKAVCILLTLLSLGIKNIYLG' A
#
# COMPACT_ATOMS: atom_id res chain seq x y z
N MET A 1 7.26 -9.71 -5.15
CA MET A 1 7.64 -8.55 -4.32
C MET A 1 8.51 -9.11 -3.21
N GLY A 2 9.74 -8.63 -3.06
CA GLY A 2 10.77 -9.25 -2.21
C GLY A 2 11.39 -8.28 -1.21
N GLN A 3 12.03 -7.20 -1.67
CA GLN A 3 12.62 -6.20 -0.78
C GLN A 3 11.60 -5.13 -0.36
N CYS A 4 11.90 -4.36 0.70
CA CYS A 4 11.01 -3.31 1.20
C CYS A 4 10.58 -2.29 0.12
N ASN A 5 11.47 -1.92 -0.80
CA ASN A 5 11.19 -1.01 -1.92
C ASN A 5 10.28 -1.62 -3.01
N ASP A 6 10.10 -2.94 -3.06
CA ASP A 6 9.11 -3.58 -3.93
C ASP A 6 7.68 -3.28 -3.51
N ALA A 7 7.48 -2.60 -2.37
CA ALA A 7 6.21 -1.97 -2.01
C ALA A 7 5.69 -1.05 -3.12
N TYR A 8 6.56 -0.42 -3.90
CA TYR A 8 6.13 0.32 -5.10
C TYR A 8 5.42 -0.59 -6.12
N GLY A 9 5.98 -1.77 -6.38
CA GLY A 9 5.32 -2.78 -7.22
C GLY A 9 3.96 -3.18 -6.66
N ALA A 10 3.86 -3.37 -5.34
CA ALA A 10 2.61 -3.69 -4.63
C ALA A 10 1.53 -2.64 -4.88
N ILE A 11 1.91 -1.38 -4.69
CA ILE A 11 1.04 -0.23 -4.91
C ILE A 11 0.58 -0.18 -6.37
N ARG A 12 1.47 -0.42 -7.35
CA ARG A 12 1.11 -0.40 -8.77
C ARG A 12 0.11 -1.51 -9.12
N VAL A 13 0.23 -2.70 -8.53
CA VAL A 13 -0.74 -3.78 -8.70
C VAL A 13 -2.09 -3.38 -8.11
N ALA A 14 -2.13 -2.84 -6.89
CA ALA A 14 -3.38 -2.39 -6.26
C ALA A 14 -4.06 -1.28 -7.09
N MET A 15 -3.31 -0.32 -7.61
CA MET A 15 -3.84 0.73 -8.49
C MET A 15 -4.36 0.17 -9.83
N ALA A 16 -3.70 -0.83 -10.40
CA ALA A 16 -4.17 -1.47 -11.63
C ALA A 16 -5.47 -2.24 -11.38
N LEU A 17 -5.56 -2.93 -10.25
CA LEU A 17 -6.75 -3.64 -9.82
C LEU A 17 -7.92 -2.69 -9.60
N SER A 18 -7.70 -1.57 -8.90
CA SER A 18 -8.74 -0.56 -8.65
C SER A 18 -9.29 0.03 -9.95
N LYS A 19 -8.41 0.26 -10.95
CA LYS A 19 -8.82 0.67 -12.30
C LYS A 19 -9.64 -0.39 -13.01
N ALA A 20 -9.24 -1.66 -12.94
CA ALA A 20 -9.97 -2.75 -13.57
C ALA A 20 -11.39 -2.92 -13.01
N PHE A 21 -11.57 -2.66 -11.71
CA PHE A 21 -12.88 -2.70 -11.04
C PHE A 21 -13.60 -1.34 -10.99
N ASN A 22 -13.03 -0.29 -11.57
CA ASN A 22 -13.56 1.07 -11.55
C ASN A 22 -13.95 1.57 -10.13
N CYS A 23 -13.06 1.33 -9.16
CA CYS A 23 -13.23 1.73 -7.76
C CYS A 23 -11.96 2.37 -7.19
N SER A 24 -12.06 2.92 -5.99
CA SER A 24 -10.91 3.38 -5.21
C SER A 24 -10.08 2.20 -4.71
N VAL A 25 -8.77 2.42 -4.49
CA VAL A 25 -7.89 1.42 -3.85
C VAL A 25 -8.42 1.03 -2.46
N ASN A 26 -9.08 1.95 -1.75
CA ASN A 26 -9.65 1.71 -0.42
C ASN A 26 -10.92 0.84 -0.45
N GLU A 27 -11.54 0.65 -1.62
CA GLU A 27 -12.74 -0.18 -1.81
C GLU A 27 -12.40 -1.59 -2.29
N LEU A 28 -11.13 -1.85 -2.62
CA LEU A 28 -10.68 -3.18 -2.97
C LEU A 28 -10.82 -4.12 -1.76
N PRO A 29 -11.05 -5.42 -1.99
CA PRO A 29 -11.09 -6.44 -0.94
C PRO A 29 -9.66 -6.76 -0.45
N LEU A 30 -8.92 -5.75 0.00
CA LEU A 30 -7.55 -5.81 0.48
C LEU A 30 -7.51 -5.30 1.92
N THR A 31 -6.78 -6.01 2.77
CA THR A 31 -6.44 -5.55 4.11
C THR A 31 -4.98 -5.16 4.12
N MET A 32 -4.67 -3.92 4.50
CA MET A 32 -3.31 -3.40 4.56
C MET A 32 -2.73 -3.63 5.96
N VAL A 33 -1.89 -4.65 6.10
CA VAL A 33 -1.11 -4.91 7.33
C VAL A 33 0.35 -4.60 7.04
N LEU A 34 0.89 -3.58 7.70
CA LEU A 34 2.27 -3.12 7.54
C LEU A 34 3.06 -3.44 8.80
N SER A 35 3.93 -4.45 8.70
CA SER A 35 4.94 -4.70 9.73
C SER A 35 6.18 -3.84 9.48
N TRP A 36 6.70 -3.17 10.51
CA TRP A 36 7.80 -2.23 10.34
C TRP A 36 8.91 -2.38 11.40
N TYR A 37 10.10 -1.85 11.07
CA TYR A 37 11.22 -1.80 12.02
C TYR A 37 12.06 -0.52 11.83
N GLU A 38 12.49 -0.23 10.60
CA GLU A 38 13.40 0.88 10.30
C GLU A 38 12.81 1.95 9.37
N GLN A 39 13.58 3.00 9.11
CA GLN A 39 13.12 4.25 8.51
C GLN A 39 12.62 4.09 7.06
N LYS A 40 13.09 3.10 6.29
CA LYS A 40 12.54 2.83 4.96
C LYS A 40 11.07 2.39 5.04
N ALA A 41 10.66 1.68 6.09
CA ALA A 41 9.26 1.35 6.29
C ALA A 41 8.42 2.60 6.59
N VAL A 42 8.98 3.60 7.26
CA VAL A 42 8.34 4.92 7.44
C VAL A 42 8.14 5.62 6.10
N CYS A 43 9.13 5.61 5.21
CA CYS A 43 8.98 6.17 3.85
C CYS A 43 7.87 5.47 3.04
N ILE A 44 7.75 4.15 3.18
CA ILE A 44 6.68 3.38 2.54
C ILE A 44 5.32 3.79 3.12
N LEU A 45 5.19 3.87 4.45
CA LEU A 45 3.97 4.31 5.10
C LEU A 45 3.55 5.72 4.63
N LEU A 46 4.48 6.68 4.61
CA LEU A 46 4.21 8.03 4.13
C LEU A 46 3.78 8.06 2.65
N THR A 47 4.34 7.16 1.83
CA THR A 47 3.90 6.99 0.43
C THR A 47 2.47 6.46 0.35
N LEU A 48 2.09 5.48 1.18
CA LEU A 48 0.72 4.97 1.21
C LEU A 48 -0.26 6.07 1.66
N LEU A 49 0.11 6.85 2.68
CA LEU A 49 -0.70 7.97 3.17
C LEU A 49 -0.83 9.10 2.15
N SER A 50 0.24 9.45 1.42
CA SER A 50 0.19 10.48 0.37
C SER A 50 -0.67 10.07 -0.83
N LEU A 51 -0.75 8.77 -1.11
CA LEU A 51 -1.67 8.18 -2.09
C LEU A 51 -3.12 8.07 -1.57
N GLY A 52 -3.39 8.48 -0.33
CA GLY A 52 -4.72 8.46 0.27
C GLY A 52 -5.22 7.07 0.67
N ILE A 53 -4.31 6.10 0.86
CA ILE A 53 -4.65 4.76 1.36
C ILE A 53 -4.96 4.85 2.85
N LYS A 54 -6.07 4.21 3.25
CA LYS A 54 -6.65 4.25 4.60
C LYS A 54 -6.72 2.84 5.21
N ASN A 55 -7.09 2.77 6.48
CA ASN A 55 -7.31 1.52 7.21
C ASN A 55 -6.08 0.59 7.24
N ILE A 56 -4.89 1.17 7.40
CA ILE A 56 -3.63 0.45 7.51
C ILE A 56 -3.45 0.03 8.98
N TYR A 57 -3.33 -1.28 9.22
CA TYR A 57 -2.88 -1.82 10.49
C TYR A 57 -1.36 -1.77 10.53
N LEU A 58 -0.80 -1.06 11.52
CA LEU A 58 0.63 -0.84 11.67
C LEU A 58 1.10 -1.49 12.98
N GLY A 59 2.17 -2.29 12.93
CA GLY A 59 2.74 -2.96 14.12
C GLY A 59 4.09 -3.61 13.88
#